data_AF-A0A948PAN5-F1
#
_entry.id   AF-A0A948PAN5-F1
#
_cell.length_a   1.000
_cell.length_b   1.000
_cell.length_c   1.000
_cell.angle_alpha   90.00
_cell.angle_beta   90.00
_cell.angle_gamma   90.00
#
_symmetry.space_group_name_H-M   'P 1'
#
loop_
_entity.id
_entity.type
_entity.pdbx_description
1 polymer ?
#
loop_
_entity_poly.entity_id
_entity_poly.type
_entity_poly.pdbx_seq_one_letter_code
_entity_poly.pdbx_strand_id
1 'polypeptide(L)'
;METYFVKLLAPIAIALAMALAGTGGATAQACIDSSAEIQALISEGRIMSQYDAVAAAGYSVDEVLNYRLCEDGGRYVWIVGVLSADGTAQNLTVSAE
;
A
#
# COMPACT_ATOMS: atom_id res chain seq x y z
N MET A 1 25.83 48.71 18.44
CA MET A 1 26.29 47.73 17.43
C MET A 1 26.07 46.34 18.01
N GLU A 2 24.81 46.04 18.31
CA GLU A 2 23.83 45.40 17.40
C GLU A 2 23.97 43.87 17.40
N THR A 3 23.09 43.23 18.17
CA THR A 3 22.19 42.14 17.76
C THR A 3 22.42 41.50 16.38
N TYR A 4 23.48 40.70 16.21
CA TYR A 4 23.66 39.92 14.97
C TYR A 4 23.96 38.42 15.13
N PHE A 5 24.13 37.89 16.35
CA PHE A 5 24.51 36.48 16.53
C PHE A 5 23.35 35.47 16.55
N VAL A 6 22.11 35.93 16.77
CA VAL A 6 20.93 35.03 16.92
C VAL A 6 20.30 34.65 15.57
N LYS A 7 20.68 35.32 14.48
CA LYS A 7 19.96 35.25 13.19
C LYS A 7 20.43 34.16 12.22
N LEU A 8 21.42 33.34 12.61
CA LEU A 8 22.05 32.35 11.73
C LEU A 8 21.66 30.89 12.02
N LEU A 9 20.92 30.62 13.09
CA LEU A 9 20.51 29.25 13.48
C LEU A 9 19.07 28.89 13.07
N ALA A 10 18.30 29.83 12.54
CA ALA A 10 16.89 29.63 12.19
C ALA A 10 16.61 28.71 10.97
N PRO A 11 17.45 28.57 9.92
CA PRO A 11 17.03 27.83 8.73
C PRO A 11 17.19 26.31 8.87
N ILE A 12 18.00 25.82 9.83
CA ILE A 12 18.30 24.39 9.95
C ILE A 12 17.15 23.62 10.62
N ALA A 13 16.38 24.26 11.50
CA ALA A 13 15.25 23.62 12.18
C ALA A 13 14.06 23.35 11.23
N ILE A 14 13.88 24.16 10.18
CA ILE A 14 12.76 24.04 9.24
C ILE A 14 12.99 22.88 8.24
N ALA A 15 14.24 22.64 7.83
CA ALA A 15 14.57 21.53 6.92
C ALA A 15 14.33 20.15 7.55
N LEU A 16 14.56 20.01 8.86
CA LEU A 16 14.40 18.74 9.57
C LEU A 16 12.93 18.32 9.74
N ALA A 17 12.01 19.29 9.88
CA ALA A 17 10.58 19.04 10.03
C ALA A 17 9.91 18.55 8.73
N MET A 18 10.45 18.93 7.56
CA MET A 18 9.91 18.51 6.26
C MET A 18 10.40 17.10 5.84
N ALA A 19 11.56 16.66 6.32
CA ALA A 19 12.08 15.32 6.01
C ALA A 19 11.25 14.20 6.66
N LEU A 20 10.54 14.49 7.76
CA LEU A 20 9.72 13.52 8.48
C LEU A 20 8.27 13.43 7.99
N ALA A 21 7.84 14.32 7.08
CA ALA A 21 6.51 14.28 6.47
C ALA A 21 6.48 13.48 5.15
N GLY A 22 7.67 13.16 4.59
CA GLY A 22 7.82 12.49 3.29
C GLY A 22 7.88 10.96 3.35
N THR A 23 8.10 10.38 4.53
CA THR A 23 7.91 8.93 4.72
C THR A 23 6.43 8.72 5.01
N GLY A 24 5.61 8.78 3.95
CA GLY A 24 4.24 8.26 4.01
C GLY A 24 4.32 6.92 4.70
N GLY A 25 3.69 6.83 5.87
CA GLY A 25 3.78 5.65 6.72
C GLY A 25 3.41 4.46 5.86
N ALA A 26 4.39 3.60 5.59
CA ALA A 26 4.10 2.22 5.29
C ALA A 26 3.52 1.68 6.59
N THR A 27 2.23 1.94 6.83
CA THR A 27 1.44 1.16 7.76
C THR A 27 1.76 -0.26 7.37
N ALA A 28 2.37 -1.01 8.28
CA ALA A 28 2.61 -2.42 8.05
C ALA A 28 1.23 -3.08 7.98
N GLN A 29 0.63 -3.05 6.79
CA GLN A 29 -0.57 -3.80 6.48
C GLN A 29 -0.21 -5.25 6.79
N ALA A 30 -1.03 -5.91 7.61
CA ALA A 30 -0.78 -7.28 7.99
C ALA A 30 -1.08 -8.15 6.77
N CYS A 31 -0.07 -8.30 5.92
CA CYS A 31 -0.19 -9.09 4.72
C CYS A 31 -0.07 -10.57 5.07
N ILE A 32 -1.02 -11.34 4.58
CA ILE A 32 -1.08 -12.78 4.75
C ILE A 32 -0.29 -13.35 3.58
N ASP A 33 0.93 -13.81 3.86
CA ASP A 33 1.79 -14.49 2.88
C ASP A 33 1.57 -16.01 2.88
N SER A 34 0.80 -16.54 3.85
CA SER A 34 0.51 -17.97 3.95
C SER A 34 -0.60 -18.38 2.98
N SER A 35 -0.23 -19.00 1.86
CA SER A 35 -1.20 -19.50 0.87
C SER A 35 -2.23 -20.49 1.45
N ALA A 36 -1.88 -21.20 2.53
CA ALA A 36 -2.81 -22.10 3.22
C ALA A 36 -3.89 -21.33 3.99
N GLU A 37 -3.52 -20.21 4.62
CA GLU A 37 -4.44 -19.35 5.36
C GLU A 37 -5.38 -18.62 4.39
N ILE A 38 -4.85 -18.09 3.29
CA ILE A 38 -5.65 -17.50 2.20
C ILE A 38 -6.68 -18.51 1.69
N GLN A 39 -6.26 -19.74 1.40
CA GLN A 39 -7.18 -20.78 0.93
C GLN A 39 -8.23 -21.16 1.97
N ALA A 40 -7.89 -21.16 3.25
CA ALA A 40 -8.85 -21.35 4.33
C ALA A 40 -9.90 -20.24 4.32
N LEU A 41 -9.48 -18.97 4.26
CA LEU A 41 -10.39 -17.82 4.21
C LEU A 41 -11.32 -17.85 2.99
N ILE A 42 -10.82 -18.25 1.82
CA ILE A 42 -11.63 -18.45 0.61
C ILE A 42 -12.63 -19.58 0.82
N SER A 43 -12.18 -20.71 1.35
CA SER A 43 -13.02 -21.89 1.59
C SER A 43 -14.09 -21.65 2.66
N GLU A 44 -13.79 -20.80 3.64
CA GLU A 44 -14.71 -20.32 4.67
C GLU A 44 -15.71 -19.28 4.11
N GLY A 45 -15.52 -18.80 2.89
CA GLY A 45 -16.34 -17.74 2.29
C GLY A 45 -16.14 -16.38 2.95
N ARG A 46 -15.02 -16.18 3.65
CA ARG A 46 -14.66 -14.90 4.29
C ARG A 46 -14.03 -13.92 3.32
N ILE A 47 -13.40 -14.43 2.25
CA ILE A 47 -12.85 -13.61 1.16
C ILE A 47 -13.15 -14.27 -0.19
N MET A 48 -13.22 -13.46 -1.24
CA MET A 48 -13.30 -13.93 -2.62
C MET A 48 -11.92 -14.24 -3.20
N SER A 49 -11.93 -14.99 -4.32
CA SER A 49 -10.70 -15.32 -5.04
C SER A 49 -10.02 -14.06 -5.58
N GLN A 50 -8.70 -14.07 -5.74
CA GLN A 50 -7.98 -12.91 -6.28
C GLN A 50 -8.49 -12.52 -7.68
N TYR A 51 -8.92 -13.51 -8.47
CA TYR A 51 -9.42 -13.28 -9.83
C TYR A 51 -10.79 -12.61 -9.82
N ASP A 52 -11.69 -13.05 -8.93
CA ASP A 52 -13.00 -12.40 -8.74
C ASP A 52 -12.84 -10.97 -8.22
N ALA A 53 -11.92 -10.74 -7.27
CA ALA A 53 -11.67 -9.40 -6.74
C ALA A 53 -11.16 -8.43 -7.80
N VAL A 54 -10.25 -8.88 -8.66
CA VAL A 54 -9.70 -8.11 -9.77
C VAL A 54 -10.76 -7.85 -10.85
N ALA A 55 -11.55 -8.87 -11.20
CA ALA A 55 -12.64 -8.74 -12.16
C ALA A 55 -13.75 -7.80 -11.65
N ALA A 56 -14.11 -7.89 -10.37
CA ALA A 56 -15.06 -6.99 -9.71
C ALA A 56 -14.56 -5.53 -9.67
N ALA A 57 -13.25 -5.34 -9.57
CA ALA A 57 -12.61 -4.03 -9.68
C ALA A 57 -12.48 -3.50 -11.12
N GLY A 58 -12.83 -4.32 -12.14
CA GLY A 58 -12.81 -3.94 -13.55
C GLY A 58 -11.45 -4.08 -14.23
N TYR A 59 -10.53 -4.87 -13.67
CA TYR A 59 -9.22 -5.12 -14.24
C TYR A 59 -9.12 -6.51 -14.87
N SER A 60 -8.22 -6.66 -15.84
CA SER A 60 -7.94 -7.94 -16.49
C SER A 60 -6.81 -8.68 -15.78
N VAL A 61 -6.95 -9.98 -15.63
CA VAL A 61 -6.00 -10.85 -14.93
C VAL A 61 -4.66 -10.97 -15.67
N ASP A 62 -4.65 -10.70 -16.98
CA ASP A 62 -3.47 -10.74 -17.85
C ASP A 62 -2.45 -9.62 -17.56
N GLU A 63 -2.87 -8.54 -16.91
CA GLU A 63 -2.01 -7.40 -16.57
C GLU A 63 -1.48 -7.50 -15.12
N VAL A 64 -1.88 -8.53 -14.38
CA VAL A 64 -1.50 -8.76 -12.99
C VAL A 64 -0.15 -9.44 -12.90
N LEU A 65 0.81 -8.76 -12.27
CA LEU A 65 2.15 -9.26 -11.98
C LEU A 65 2.22 -10.02 -10.64
N ASN A 66 1.48 -9.55 -9.64
CA ASN A 66 1.51 -10.12 -8.30
C ASN A 66 0.19 -9.88 -7.56
N TYR A 67 -0.14 -10.77 -6.62
CA TYR A 67 -1.27 -10.64 -5.72
C TYR A 67 -0.80 -10.88 -4.29
N ARG A 68 -1.32 -10.08 -3.36
CA ARG A 68 -1.06 -10.23 -1.94
C ARG A 68 -2.33 -9.89 -1.17
N LEU A 69 -2.74 -10.76 -0.27
CA LEU A 69 -3.84 -10.47 0.64
C LEU A 69 -3.27 -9.69 1.81
N CYS A 70 -3.90 -8.58 2.17
CA CYS A 70 -3.53 -7.81 3.34
C CYS A 70 -4.76 -7.43 4.14
N GLU A 71 -4.60 -7.35 5.46
CA GLU A 71 -5.61 -6.81 6.35
C GLU A 71 -5.36 -5.31 6.54
N ASP A 72 -6.40 -4.51 6.26
CA ASP A 72 -6.39 -3.05 6.38
C ASP A 72 -7.48 -2.61 7.35
N GLY A 73 -7.15 -2.43 8.62
CA GLY A 73 -8.13 -1.95 9.62
C GLY A 73 -9.28 -2.94 9.89
N GLY A 74 -9.04 -4.24 9.77
CA GLY A 74 -10.00 -5.31 10.08
C GLY A 74 -10.83 -5.82 8.89
N ARG A 75 -10.59 -5.29 7.68
CA ARG A 75 -11.10 -5.81 6.41
C ARG A 75 -9.97 -6.43 5.60
N TYR A 76 -10.31 -7.39 4.74
CA TYR A 76 -9.35 -7.97 3.81
C TYR A 76 -9.34 -7.23 2.49
N VAL A 77 -8.14 -6.92 2.01
CA VAL A 77 -7.91 -6.28 0.72
C VAL A 77 -6.86 -7.06 -0.07
N TRP A 78 -7.09 -7.19 -1.36
CA TRP A 78 -6.09 -7.69 -2.29
C TRP A 78 -5.25 -6.52 -2.79
N ILE A 79 -3.95 -6.57 -2.51
CA ILE A 79 -2.93 -5.73 -3.15
C ILE A 79 -2.51 -6.44 -4.43
N VAL A 80 -2.89 -5.87 -5.56
CA VAL A 80 -2.66 -6.41 -6.90
C VAL A 80 -1.64 -5.54 -7.60
N GLY A 81 -0.45 -6.07 -7.86
CA GLY A 81 0.53 -5.41 -8.68
C GLY A 81 0.14 -5.57 -10.14
N VAL A 82 -0.19 -4.47 -10.83
CA VAL A 82 -0.47 -4.43 -12.27
C VAL A 82 0.65 -3.76 -13.02
N LEU A 83 0.90 -4.21 -14.25
CA LEU A 83 1.76 -3.49 -15.19
C LEU A 83 0.89 -2.55 -16.01
N SER A 84 1.08 -1.25 -15.84
CA SER A 84 0.40 -0.25 -16.65
C SER A 84 0.95 -0.24 -18.08
N ALA A 85 0.17 0.27 -19.04
CA ALA A 85 0.53 0.29 -20.46
C ALA A 85 1.81 1.09 -20.78
N ASP A 86 2.23 1.97 -19.87
CA ASP A 86 3.50 2.71 -19.92
C ASP A 86 4.71 1.90 -19.39
N GLY A 87 4.48 0.66 -18.95
CA GLY A 87 5.51 -0.23 -18.41
C GLY A 87 5.79 -0.02 -16.93
N THR A 88 4.99 0.79 -16.24
CA THR A 88 5.15 1.05 -14.80
C THR A 88 4.37 0.03 -13.97
N ALA A 89 5.02 -0.59 -12.99
CA ALA A 89 4.35 -1.44 -12.02
C ALA A 89 3.61 -0.57 -10.98
N GLN A 90 2.31 -0.77 -10.85
CA GLN A 90 1.46 -0.06 -9.89
C GLN A 90 0.72 -1.06 -9.02
N ASN A 91 0.58 -0.76 -7.73
CA ASN A 91 -0.22 -1.59 -6.83
C ASN A 91 -1.63 -1.01 -6.71
N LEU A 92 -2.62 -1.85 -6.98
CA LEU A 92 -4.03 -1.56 -6.80
C LEU A 92 -4.52 -2.29 -5.55
N THR A 93 -5.20 -1.56 -4.68
CA THR A 93 -5.89 -2.15 -3.53
C THR A 93 -7.33 -2.38 -3.91
N VAL A 94 -7.74 -3.64 -3.98
CA VAL A 94 -9.13 -4.03 -4.26
C VAL A 94 -9.70 -4.77 -3.04
N SER A 95 -11.00 -4.66 -2.83
CA SER A 95 -11.64 -5.33 -1.68
C SER A 95 -11.66 -6.84 -1.90
N ALA A 96 -11.40 -7.62 -0.85
CA ALA A 96 -11.42 -9.08 -0.91
C ALA A 96 -12.73 -9.67 -0.38
N GLU A 97 -13.71 -8.84 -0.02
CA GLU A 97 -14.96 -9.19 0.66
C GLU A 97 -16.15 -9.25 -0.30
#